data_AF-A0A6G0AG27-F1
#
_entry.id   AF-A0A6G0AG27-F1
#
_cell.length_a   1.000
_cell.length_b   1.000
_cell.length_c   1.000
_cell.angle_alpha   90.00
_cell.angle_beta   90.00
_cell.angle_gamma   90.00
#
_symmetry.space_group_name_H-M   'P 1'
#
loop_
_entity.id
_entity.type
_entity.pdbx_description
1 polymer ?
#
loop_
_entity_poly.entity_id
_entity_poly.type
_entity_poly.pdbx_seq_one_letter_code
_entity_poly.pdbx_strand_id
1 'polypeptide(L)'
;MNFFNEEYVFDEPSGNEKLKEQIEECKKLIDTGAVYGYLDMFDEVTQACLEHDLNEDGLYIINALLEISPYNSEYWIKKGLFLNALGYFNESIECFNKALSLNPGDTDALVDRSIAEENIGLFTQAKESLNKALSNDPNNEDALYSLGILHQHNEEFEAAIRFFNKVLKLNPDYSEAYYELGFCYENLEDYSNSLASYEKFLELEPYNPNGWYNRGVILSKMNKPEQAINSYDLAVSIRENFTSAWFNKGNILAELERYHEALECFRKSYELDSNDETTCFNIGNLYEELGDLKNALRFYSEAIKNNDAYFEAYLARGYCYDSAGKYQHALRDFNKAVTLAQDSAEAWYAKADLEYSLGKLKEAVASYIHALKISPANYDIWFTLAETYIELGEWLSALEAFDKCIVLKENDAKAIYEKAKVNFILSRTEDAIHCLKKAFELDPSIEEEFTNDYPEIKSSKLFKKLLGEN
;
A
#
# COMPACT_ATOMS: atom_id res chain seq x y z
N MET A 1 15.72 -69.25 7.43
CA MET A 1 17.15 -69.14 7.74
C MET A 1 17.53 -67.71 7.42
N ASN A 2 17.76 -66.92 8.47
CA ASN A 2 18.19 -65.53 8.40
C ASN A 2 19.59 -65.45 7.79
N PHE A 3 19.82 -64.44 6.96
CA PHE A 3 21.08 -63.71 6.94
C PHE A 3 20.77 -62.23 6.81
N PHE A 4 20.81 -61.54 7.97
CA PHE A 4 20.95 -60.10 8.06
C PHE A 4 22.35 -59.74 7.55
N ASN A 5 22.43 -58.81 6.59
CA ASN A 5 23.58 -57.93 6.48
C ASN A 5 23.10 -56.57 6.96
N GLU A 6 23.42 -56.25 8.22
CA GLU A 6 23.42 -54.89 8.73
C GLU A 6 24.60 -54.17 8.05
N GLU A 7 24.33 -53.49 6.95
CA GLU A 7 25.19 -52.38 6.54
C GLU A 7 24.96 -51.25 7.54
N TYR A 8 25.94 -51.07 8.42
CA TYR A 8 26.11 -49.88 9.23
C TYR A 8 26.18 -48.67 8.30
N VAL A 9 25.06 -47.99 8.11
CA VAL A 9 25.02 -46.62 7.59
C VAL A 9 25.51 -45.74 8.74
N PHE A 10 26.77 -45.32 8.68
CA PHE A 10 27.16 -44.10 9.38
C PHE A 10 26.42 -42.98 8.66
N ASP A 11 25.40 -42.41 9.33
CA ASP A 11 24.89 -41.09 8.96
C ASP A 11 26.07 -40.13 9.02
N GLU A 12 26.58 -39.70 7.86
CA GLU A 12 27.46 -38.54 7.81
C GLU A 12 26.66 -37.35 8.35
N PRO A 13 27.19 -36.60 9.34
CA PRO A 13 26.50 -35.41 9.85
C PRO A 13 26.19 -34.49 8.68
N SER A 14 25.00 -33.90 8.67
CA SER A 14 24.68 -32.83 7.73
C SER A 14 25.79 -31.76 7.76
N GLY A 15 26.09 -31.08 6.65
CA GLY A 15 27.24 -30.15 6.57
C GLY A 15 27.28 -29.11 7.71
N ASN A 16 26.11 -28.73 8.24
CA ASN A 16 25.95 -27.82 9.37
C ASN A 16 26.30 -28.46 10.73
N GLU A 17 26.03 -29.75 10.94
CA GLU A 17 26.47 -30.47 12.15
C GLU A 17 27.99 -30.64 12.18
N LYS A 18 28.61 -30.94 11.03
CA LYS A 18 30.07 -31.03 10.93
C LYS A 18 30.76 -29.70 11.23
N LEU A 19 30.21 -28.59 10.74
CA LEU A 19 30.74 -27.26 11.04
C LEU A 19 30.66 -26.93 12.54
N LYS A 20 29.54 -27.27 13.20
CA LYS A 20 29.39 -27.09 14.66
C LYS A 20 30.43 -27.89 15.44
N GLU A 21 30.73 -29.11 15.03
CA GLU A 21 31.79 -29.92 15.66
C GLU A 21 33.17 -29.26 15.50
N GLN A 22 33.47 -28.74 14.30
CA GLN A 22 34.72 -28.02 14.04
C GLN A 22 34.84 -26.71 14.84
N ILE A 23 33.74 -25.97 15.00
CA ILE A 23 33.69 -24.77 15.86
C ILE A 23 34.00 -25.13 17.32
N GLU A 24 33.39 -26.20 17.85
CA GLU A 24 33.66 -26.66 19.21
C GLU A 24 35.09 -27.19 19.39
N GLU A 25 35.69 -27.78 18.35
CA GLU A 25 37.10 -28.15 18.34
C GLU A 25 38.01 -26.91 18.37
N CYS A 26 37.74 -25.89 17.54
CA CYS A 26 38.43 -24.61 17.58
C CYS A 26 38.37 -23.98 18.98
N LYS A 27 37.20 -23.95 19.63
CA LYS A 27 37.04 -23.41 21.00
C LYS A 27 37.92 -24.14 22.01
N LYS A 28 37.96 -25.48 21.98
CA LYS A 28 38.86 -26.27 22.87
C LYS A 28 40.34 -25.98 22.60
N LEU A 29 40.72 -25.79 21.34
CA LEU A 29 42.10 -25.47 20.97
C LEU A 29 42.50 -24.05 21.39
N ILE A 30 41.55 -23.10 21.40
CA ILE A 30 41.74 -21.77 21.99
C ILE A 30 42.00 -21.88 23.49
N ASP A 31 41.15 -22.60 24.23
CA ASP A 31 41.28 -22.78 25.68
C ASP A 31 42.61 -23.44 26.09
N THR A 32 43.15 -24.31 25.24
CA THR A 32 44.44 -25.00 25.47
C THR A 32 45.65 -24.22 24.95
N GLY A 33 45.46 -23.07 24.30
CA GLY A 33 46.52 -22.23 23.74
C GLY A 33 47.22 -22.84 22.51
N ALA A 34 46.57 -23.79 21.83
CA ALA A 34 47.15 -24.56 20.73
C ALA A 34 46.93 -23.94 19.33
N VAL A 35 46.31 -22.75 19.26
CA VAL A 35 45.83 -22.11 18.02
C VAL A 35 46.91 -22.01 16.93
N TYR A 36 48.16 -21.67 17.27
CA TYR A 36 49.26 -21.55 16.29
C TYR A 36 49.53 -22.85 15.51
N GLY A 37 49.26 -24.01 16.11
CA GLY A 37 49.48 -25.31 15.47
C GLY A 37 48.41 -25.69 14.43
N TYR A 38 47.30 -24.95 14.38
CA TYR A 38 46.11 -25.31 13.60
C TYR A 38 45.55 -24.12 12.80
N LEU A 39 46.39 -23.19 12.35
CA LEU A 39 45.96 -21.97 11.66
C LEU A 39 45.08 -22.26 10.44
N ASP A 40 45.45 -23.23 9.60
CA ASP A 40 44.67 -23.59 8.40
C ASP A 40 43.23 -24.00 8.76
N MET A 41 43.06 -24.80 9.83
CA MET A 41 41.74 -25.20 10.31
C MET A 41 40.94 -23.99 10.82
N PHE A 42 41.59 -23.07 11.54
CA PHE A 42 40.93 -21.87 12.02
C PHE A 42 40.51 -20.95 10.87
N ASP A 43 41.32 -20.82 9.83
CA ASP A 43 40.99 -20.04 8.63
C ASP A 43 39.79 -20.64 7.88
N GLU A 44 39.78 -21.96 7.67
CA GLU A 44 38.66 -22.68 7.07
C GLU A 44 37.37 -22.54 7.88
N VAL A 45 37.44 -22.74 9.20
CA VAL A 45 36.27 -22.63 10.09
C VAL A 45 35.77 -21.18 10.16
N THR A 46 36.67 -20.19 10.20
CA THR A 46 36.27 -18.77 10.19
C THR A 46 35.55 -18.42 8.89
N GLN A 47 36.05 -18.89 7.75
CA GLN A 47 35.41 -18.67 6.46
C GLN A 47 34.03 -19.34 6.40
N ALA A 48 33.93 -20.59 6.86
CA ALA A 48 32.64 -21.30 6.94
C ALA A 48 31.65 -20.60 7.90
N CYS A 49 32.13 -19.98 8.98
CA CYS A 49 31.29 -19.17 9.85
C CYS A 49 30.71 -17.94 9.13
N LEU A 50 31.46 -17.29 8.24
CA LEU A 50 30.93 -16.19 7.41
C LEU A 50 29.87 -16.70 6.44
N GLU A 51 30.12 -17.80 5.76
CA GLU A 51 29.20 -18.38 4.76
C GLU A 51 27.88 -18.89 5.35
N HIS A 52 27.89 -19.25 6.63
CA HIS A 52 26.73 -19.77 7.36
C HIS A 52 26.15 -18.78 8.40
N ASP A 53 26.56 -17.51 8.37
CA ASP A 53 26.11 -16.45 9.28
C ASP A 53 26.28 -16.78 10.77
N LEU A 54 27.28 -17.59 11.13
CA LEU A 54 27.61 -17.95 12.50
C LEU A 54 28.49 -16.86 13.13
N ASN A 55 27.94 -15.65 13.22
CA ASN A 55 28.70 -14.42 13.48
C ASN A 55 29.34 -14.37 14.87
N GLU A 56 28.67 -14.86 15.91
CA GLU A 56 29.22 -14.88 17.28
C GLU A 56 30.39 -15.85 17.41
N ASP A 57 30.25 -17.06 16.87
CA ASP A 57 31.29 -18.09 16.89
C ASP A 57 32.48 -17.68 16.02
N GLY A 58 32.22 -17.17 14.81
CA GLY A 58 33.24 -16.61 13.92
C GLY A 58 34.01 -15.45 14.56
N LEU A 59 33.32 -14.54 15.25
CA LEU A 59 33.94 -13.44 15.99
C LEU A 59 34.82 -13.95 17.14
N TYR A 60 34.41 -14.99 17.85
CA TYR A 60 35.22 -15.60 18.90
C TYR A 60 36.52 -16.19 18.34
N ILE A 61 36.42 -16.95 17.24
CA ILE A 61 37.57 -17.61 16.59
C ILE A 61 38.54 -16.60 15.98
N ILE A 62 38.04 -15.57 15.27
CA ILE A 62 38.90 -14.57 14.61
C ILE A 62 39.65 -13.71 15.63
N ASN A 63 39.11 -13.49 16.83
CA ASN A 63 39.82 -12.80 17.90
C ASN A 63 41.05 -13.60 18.35
N ALA A 64 40.95 -14.93 18.47
CA ALA A 64 42.09 -15.78 18.82
C ALA A 64 43.17 -15.78 17.72
N LEU A 65 42.77 -15.75 16.44
CA LEU A 65 43.70 -15.61 15.32
C LEU A 65 44.43 -14.26 15.34
N LEU A 66 43.73 -13.17 15.70
CA LEU A 66 44.31 -11.83 15.80
C LEU A 66 45.27 -11.65 16.99
N GLU A 67 45.12 -12.43 18.07
CA GLU A 67 46.09 -12.43 19.18
C GLU A 67 47.47 -12.94 18.72
N ILE A 68 47.49 -13.90 17.79
CA ILE A 68 48.71 -14.49 17.24
C ILE A 68 49.25 -13.66 16.08
N SER A 69 48.36 -13.21 15.20
CA SER A 69 48.71 -12.55 13.93
C SER A 69 48.04 -11.17 13.81
N PRO A 70 48.40 -10.19 14.67
CA PRO A 70 47.71 -8.89 14.73
C PRO A 70 47.96 -7.98 13.50
N TYR A 71 48.90 -8.35 12.63
CA TYR A 71 49.25 -7.61 11.42
C TYR A 71 48.67 -8.24 10.14
N ASN A 72 47.81 -9.26 10.24
CA ASN A 72 47.09 -9.81 9.10
C ASN A 72 45.88 -8.92 8.79
N SER A 73 45.88 -8.23 7.65
CA SER A 73 44.78 -7.35 7.23
C SER A 73 43.48 -8.11 7.02
N GLU A 74 43.54 -9.32 6.45
CA GLU A 74 42.37 -10.14 6.15
C GLU A 74 41.60 -10.52 7.43
N TYR A 75 42.31 -10.80 8.53
CA TYR A 75 41.67 -11.11 9.81
C TYR A 75 40.92 -9.90 10.39
N TRP A 76 41.45 -8.69 10.18
CA TRP A 76 40.75 -7.47 10.56
C TRP A 76 39.50 -7.23 9.69
N ILE A 77 39.55 -7.55 8.39
CA ILE A 77 38.37 -7.51 7.51
C ILE A 77 37.30 -8.50 8.01
N LYS A 78 37.66 -9.77 8.18
CA LYS A 78 36.75 -10.82 8.68
C LYS A 78 36.13 -10.46 10.03
N LYS A 79 36.91 -9.90 10.96
CA LYS A 79 36.40 -9.38 12.23
C LYS A 79 35.41 -8.22 12.03
N GLY A 80 35.72 -7.30 11.12
CA GLY A 80 34.80 -6.23 10.73
C GLY A 80 33.48 -6.78 10.21
N LEU A 81 33.52 -7.73 9.28
CA LEU A 81 32.33 -8.37 8.72
C LEU A 81 31.43 -8.99 9.80
N PHE A 82 31.99 -9.76 10.74
CA PHE A 82 31.21 -10.32 11.86
C PHE A 82 30.59 -9.23 12.74
N LEU A 83 31.36 -8.18 13.07
CA LEU A 83 30.86 -7.07 13.88
C LEU A 83 29.74 -6.30 13.16
N ASN A 84 29.88 -6.08 11.85
CA ASN A 84 28.85 -5.46 11.02
C ASN A 84 27.56 -6.29 11.02
N ALA A 85 27.67 -7.61 10.83
CA ALA A 85 26.53 -8.51 10.84
C ALA A 85 25.83 -8.57 12.22
N LEU A 86 26.58 -8.38 13.31
CA LEU A 86 26.04 -8.29 14.68
C LEU A 86 25.49 -6.89 15.03
N GLY A 87 25.61 -5.90 14.15
CA GLY A 87 25.16 -4.51 14.38
C GLY A 87 26.15 -3.62 15.15
N TYR A 88 27.36 -4.10 15.43
CA TYR A 88 28.44 -3.32 16.05
C TYR A 88 29.20 -2.51 14.99
N PHE A 89 28.49 -1.58 14.34
CA PHE A 89 28.99 -0.88 13.15
C PHE A 89 30.21 0.00 13.42
N ASN A 90 30.30 0.67 14.58
CA ASN A 90 31.46 1.51 14.89
C ASN A 90 32.73 0.68 15.06
N GLU A 91 32.64 -0.42 15.81
CA GLU A 91 33.74 -1.37 16.02
C GLU A 91 34.13 -2.05 14.70
N SER A 92 33.16 -2.32 13.83
CA SER A 92 33.42 -2.79 12.47
C SER A 92 34.26 -1.80 11.66
N ILE A 93 33.89 -0.51 11.67
CA ILE A 93 34.64 0.54 10.98
C ILE A 93 36.06 0.67 11.54
N GLU A 94 36.25 0.53 12.86
CA GLU A 94 37.58 0.50 13.47
C GLU A 94 38.42 -0.68 12.93
N CYS A 95 37.81 -1.85 12.79
CA CYS A 95 38.47 -3.03 12.23
C CYS A 95 38.85 -2.82 10.76
N PHE A 96 37.97 -2.26 9.93
CA PHE A 96 38.31 -1.93 8.54
C PHE A 96 39.38 -0.84 8.43
N ASN A 97 39.34 0.18 9.28
CA ASN A 97 40.41 1.18 9.36
C ASN A 97 41.76 0.54 9.73
N LYS A 98 41.74 -0.46 10.61
CA LYS A 98 42.94 -1.22 10.96
C LYS A 98 43.43 -2.06 9.77
N ALA A 99 42.55 -2.77 9.07
CA ALA A 99 42.88 -3.51 7.85
C ALA A 99 43.50 -2.59 6.79
N LEU A 100 42.87 -1.44 6.53
CA LEU A 100 43.33 -0.44 5.55
C LEU A 100 44.63 0.27 5.97
N SER A 101 44.96 0.30 7.25
CA SER A 101 46.28 0.78 7.71
C SER A 101 47.40 -0.19 7.37
N LEU A 102 47.09 -1.48 7.26
CA LEU A 102 48.02 -2.56 6.90
C LEU A 102 48.08 -2.75 5.39
N ASN A 103 46.94 -2.65 4.70
CA ASN A 103 46.80 -2.72 3.25
C ASN A 103 45.92 -1.56 2.71
N PRO A 104 46.48 -0.37 2.41
CA PRO A 104 45.70 0.79 1.99
C PRO A 104 45.02 0.69 0.62
N GLY A 105 45.45 -0.29 -0.20
CA GLY A 105 44.97 -0.54 -1.56
C GLY A 105 43.80 -1.52 -1.65
N ASP A 106 43.46 -2.16 -0.53
CA ASP A 106 42.42 -3.19 -0.44
C ASP A 106 41.05 -2.62 -0.81
N THR A 107 40.48 -3.06 -1.93
CA THR A 107 39.20 -2.58 -2.42
C THR A 107 38.04 -3.14 -1.61
N ASP A 108 38.15 -4.40 -1.20
CA ASP A 108 37.09 -5.11 -0.50
C ASP A 108 36.90 -4.50 0.88
N ALA A 109 38.01 -4.24 1.60
CA ALA A 109 37.95 -3.51 2.87
C ALA A 109 37.40 -2.08 2.75
N LEU A 110 37.56 -1.41 1.60
CA LEU A 110 36.96 -0.08 1.36
C LEU A 110 35.46 -0.16 1.09
N VAL A 111 35.02 -1.19 0.35
CA VAL A 111 33.59 -1.47 0.11
C VAL A 111 32.90 -1.87 1.41
N ASP A 112 33.46 -2.83 2.15
CA ASP A 112 32.90 -3.28 3.43
C ASP A 112 32.81 -2.15 4.46
N ARG A 113 33.83 -1.28 4.50
CA ARG A 113 33.78 -0.09 5.35
C ARG A 113 32.66 0.86 4.93
N SER A 114 32.44 1.04 3.62
CA SER A 114 31.38 1.91 3.13
C SER A 114 29.99 1.41 3.52
N ILE A 115 29.78 0.10 3.53
CA ILE A 115 28.53 -0.54 3.98
C ILE A 115 28.32 -0.28 5.48
N ALA A 116 29.37 -0.44 6.30
CA ALA A 116 29.28 -0.14 7.73
C ALA A 116 29.05 1.37 8.00
N GLU A 117 29.68 2.25 7.22
CA GLU A 117 29.46 3.72 7.27
C GLU A 117 28.01 4.08 6.89
N GLU A 118 27.45 3.42 5.89
CA GLU A 118 26.06 3.59 5.46
C GLU A 118 25.06 3.17 6.56
N ASN A 119 25.29 2.02 7.21
CA ASN A 119 24.45 1.52 8.30
C ASN A 119 24.30 2.50 9.48
N ILE A 120 25.26 3.41 9.67
CA ILE A 120 25.23 4.48 10.69
C ILE A 120 24.91 5.86 10.14
N GLY A 121 24.55 5.98 8.86
CA GLY A 121 24.16 7.23 8.20
C GLY A 121 25.34 8.13 7.80
N LEU A 122 26.57 7.63 7.79
CA LEU A 122 27.76 8.36 7.34
C LEU A 122 27.92 8.31 5.81
N PHE A 123 26.90 8.77 5.09
CA PHE A 123 26.82 8.66 3.62
C PHE A 123 27.96 9.37 2.87
N THR A 124 28.51 10.46 3.43
CA THR A 124 29.64 11.16 2.80
C THR A 124 30.91 10.32 2.88
N GLN A 125 31.17 9.72 4.04
CA GLN A 125 32.32 8.84 4.27
C GLN A 125 32.19 7.57 3.43
N ALA A 126 31.01 6.96 3.38
CA ALA A 126 30.74 5.80 2.53
C ALA A 126 31.09 6.10 1.06
N LYS A 127 30.64 7.26 0.54
CA LYS A 127 30.98 7.71 -0.81
C LYS A 127 32.49 7.93 -1.02
N GLU A 128 33.19 8.48 -0.03
CA GLU A 128 34.64 8.67 -0.09
C GLU A 128 35.38 7.32 -0.12
N SER A 129 34.97 6.37 0.72
CA SER A 129 35.47 4.99 0.75
C SER A 129 35.30 4.31 -0.61
N LEU A 130 34.11 4.39 -1.20
CA LEU A 130 33.79 3.81 -2.50
C LEU A 130 34.55 4.47 -3.66
N ASN A 131 34.67 5.80 -3.66
CA ASN A 131 35.48 6.50 -4.67
C ASN A 131 36.97 6.12 -4.58
N LYS A 132 37.46 5.87 -3.36
CA LYS A 132 38.83 5.37 -3.16
C LYS A 132 38.97 3.95 -3.68
N ALA A 133 37.97 3.07 -3.46
CA ALA A 133 37.95 1.73 -4.02
C ALA A 133 38.03 1.78 -5.55
N LEU A 134 37.21 2.62 -6.19
CA LEU A 134 37.23 2.82 -7.64
C LEU A 134 38.48 3.52 -8.18
N SER A 135 39.21 4.26 -7.34
CA SER A 135 40.50 4.82 -7.71
C SER A 135 41.58 3.74 -7.77
N ASN A 136 41.47 2.71 -6.93
CA ASN A 136 42.38 1.56 -6.90
C ASN A 136 42.01 0.53 -8.00
N ASP A 137 40.71 0.27 -8.17
CA ASP A 137 40.15 -0.57 -9.23
C ASP A 137 38.90 0.08 -9.86
N PRO A 138 39.06 0.74 -11.02
CA PRO A 138 37.94 1.41 -11.70
C PRO A 138 36.80 0.50 -12.16
N ASN A 139 37.02 -0.82 -12.21
CA ASN A 139 36.03 -1.81 -12.65
C ASN A 139 35.55 -2.69 -11.49
N ASN A 140 35.78 -2.29 -10.23
CA ASN A 140 35.26 -3.02 -9.09
C ASN A 140 33.71 -2.94 -9.09
N GLU A 141 33.06 -4.08 -9.33
CA GLU A 141 31.61 -4.18 -9.50
C GLU A 141 30.88 -3.85 -8.20
N ASP A 142 31.36 -4.34 -7.06
CA ASP A 142 30.74 -4.13 -5.75
C ASP A 142 30.78 -2.67 -5.30
N ALA A 143 31.88 -1.96 -5.61
CA ALA A 143 31.99 -0.54 -5.36
C ALA A 143 31.06 0.29 -6.24
N LEU A 144 30.89 -0.09 -7.52
CA LEU A 144 29.92 0.55 -8.43
C LEU A 144 28.49 0.28 -7.97
N TYR A 145 28.17 -0.96 -7.59
CA TYR A 145 26.86 -1.35 -7.08
C TYR A 145 26.51 -0.60 -5.80
N SER A 146 27.43 -0.57 -4.82
CA SER A 146 27.26 0.14 -3.55
C SER A 146 27.09 1.65 -3.74
N LEU A 147 27.77 2.26 -4.73
CA LEU A 147 27.49 3.66 -5.10
C LEU A 147 26.08 3.82 -5.68
N GLY A 148 25.61 2.86 -6.46
CA GLY A 148 24.23 2.82 -6.95
C GLY A 148 23.21 2.83 -5.81
N ILE A 149 23.37 1.93 -4.83
CA ILE A 149 22.55 1.86 -3.61
C ILE A 149 22.59 3.18 -2.84
N LEU A 150 23.79 3.75 -2.63
CA LEU A 150 23.93 5.01 -1.91
C LEU A 150 23.21 6.18 -2.62
N HIS A 151 23.24 6.22 -3.95
CA HIS A 151 22.50 7.21 -4.73
C HIS A 151 20.99 6.97 -4.63
N GLN A 152 20.54 5.72 -4.66
CA GLN A 152 19.14 5.34 -4.48
C GLN A 152 18.59 5.73 -3.11
N HIS A 153 19.34 5.53 -2.03
CA HIS A 153 18.96 5.98 -0.67
C HIS A 153 18.85 7.50 -0.55
N ASN A 154 19.58 8.25 -1.38
CA ASN A 154 19.46 9.71 -1.45
C ASN A 154 18.38 10.18 -2.46
N GLU A 155 17.55 9.27 -2.97
CA GLU A 155 16.53 9.53 -4.00
C GLU A 155 17.10 10.07 -5.33
N GLU A 156 18.41 9.89 -5.57
CA GLU A 156 19.09 10.29 -6.81
C GLU A 156 19.02 9.16 -7.85
N PHE A 157 17.80 8.78 -8.24
CA PHE A 157 17.53 7.58 -9.04
C PHE A 157 18.25 7.55 -10.40
N GLU A 158 18.34 8.67 -11.13
CA GLU A 158 19.09 8.71 -12.39
C GLU A 158 20.59 8.50 -12.20
N ALA A 159 21.14 8.91 -11.05
CA ALA A 159 22.53 8.63 -10.73
C ALA A 159 22.72 7.14 -10.42
N ALA A 160 21.83 6.55 -9.61
CA ALA A 160 21.83 5.13 -9.29
C ALA A 160 21.77 4.26 -10.57
N ILE A 161 20.83 4.57 -11.48
CA ILE A 161 20.69 3.89 -12.78
C ILE A 161 22.00 3.89 -13.58
N ARG A 162 22.76 5.00 -13.58
CA ARG A 162 24.05 5.06 -14.30
C ARG A 162 25.09 4.13 -13.68
N PHE A 163 25.08 3.95 -12.37
CA PHE A 163 26.01 3.04 -11.69
C PHE A 163 25.61 1.58 -11.91
N PHE A 164 24.35 1.21 -11.75
CA PHE A 164 23.88 -0.16 -12.03
C PHE A 164 24.11 -0.55 -13.50
N ASN A 165 23.89 0.35 -14.46
CA ASN A 165 24.22 0.07 -15.86
C ASN A 165 25.73 -0.11 -16.11
N LYS A 166 26.62 0.50 -15.29
CA LYS A 166 28.05 0.20 -15.38
C LYS A 166 28.36 -1.20 -14.84
N VAL A 167 27.74 -1.59 -13.72
CA VAL A 167 27.83 -2.95 -13.18
C VAL A 167 27.43 -3.96 -14.26
N LEU A 168 26.25 -3.79 -14.87
CA LEU A 168 25.75 -4.69 -15.92
C LEU A 168 26.58 -4.69 -17.21
N LYS A 169 27.36 -3.64 -17.45
CA LYS A 169 28.30 -3.62 -18.58
C LYS A 169 29.54 -4.48 -18.31
N LEU A 170 29.95 -4.59 -17.05
CA LEU A 170 31.05 -5.43 -16.61
C LEU A 170 30.59 -6.89 -16.48
N ASN A 171 29.45 -7.08 -15.82
CA ASN A 171 28.85 -8.37 -15.56
C ASN A 171 27.34 -8.34 -15.90
N PRO A 172 26.96 -8.81 -17.10
CA PRO A 172 25.56 -8.88 -17.53
C PRO A 172 24.67 -9.81 -16.70
N ASP A 173 25.24 -10.70 -15.89
CA ASP A 173 24.49 -11.68 -15.09
C ASP A 173 24.36 -11.23 -13.61
N TYR A 174 24.71 -9.97 -13.29
CA TYR A 174 24.55 -9.40 -11.93
C TYR A 174 23.07 -9.11 -11.64
N SER A 175 22.35 -10.10 -11.11
CA SER A 175 20.90 -10.06 -10.91
C SER A 175 20.41 -8.87 -10.09
N GLU A 176 21.07 -8.57 -8.98
CA GLU A 176 20.68 -7.56 -8.02
C GLU A 176 20.66 -6.17 -8.66
N ALA A 177 21.58 -5.89 -9.59
CA ALA A 177 21.58 -4.64 -10.35
C ALA A 177 20.32 -4.49 -11.23
N TYR A 178 19.77 -5.59 -11.78
CA TYR A 178 18.47 -5.53 -12.47
C TYR A 178 17.31 -5.27 -11.52
N TYR A 179 17.32 -5.88 -10.34
CA TYR A 179 16.29 -5.64 -9.33
C TYR A 179 16.26 -4.16 -8.90
N GLU A 180 17.42 -3.59 -8.58
CA GLU A 180 17.53 -2.18 -8.17
C GLU A 180 17.26 -1.20 -9.31
N LEU A 181 17.60 -1.55 -10.56
CA LEU A 181 17.15 -0.79 -11.73
C LEU A 181 15.62 -0.77 -11.83
N GLY A 182 14.97 -1.93 -11.60
CA GLY A 182 13.52 -2.04 -11.58
C GLY A 182 12.88 -1.06 -10.58
N PHE A 183 13.44 -1.01 -9.37
CA PHE A 183 13.04 -0.07 -8.33
C PHE A 183 13.29 1.40 -8.71
N CYS A 184 14.46 1.74 -9.25
CA CYS A 184 14.76 3.11 -9.67
C CYS A 184 13.83 3.59 -10.77
N TYR A 185 13.57 2.77 -11.79
CA TYR A 185 12.64 3.12 -12.87
C TYR A 185 11.20 3.23 -12.38
N GLU A 186 10.79 2.44 -11.40
CA GLU A 186 9.47 2.55 -10.77
C GLU A 186 9.27 3.92 -10.11
N ASN A 187 10.26 4.38 -9.34
CA ASN A 187 10.21 5.68 -8.66
C ASN A 187 10.24 6.87 -9.63
N LEU A 188 10.82 6.68 -10.82
CA LEU A 188 10.78 7.65 -11.91
C LEU A 188 9.52 7.53 -12.80
N GLU A 189 8.57 6.67 -12.43
CA GLU A 189 7.35 6.35 -13.19
C GLU A 189 7.60 5.81 -14.62
N ASP A 190 8.82 5.34 -14.90
CA ASP A 190 9.18 4.67 -16.15
C ASP A 190 8.86 3.16 -16.06
N TYR A 191 7.56 2.86 -16.04
CA TYR A 191 7.07 1.50 -15.85
C TYR A 191 7.51 0.52 -16.94
N SER A 192 7.86 1.01 -18.14
CA SER A 192 8.32 0.14 -19.24
C SER A 192 9.73 -0.40 -18.98
N ASN A 193 10.65 0.47 -18.58
CA ASN A 193 12.00 0.04 -18.21
C ASN A 193 12.00 -0.72 -16.88
N SER A 194 11.17 -0.32 -15.91
CA SER A 194 10.99 -1.05 -14.66
C SER A 194 10.57 -2.51 -14.88
N LEU A 195 9.56 -2.72 -15.74
CA LEU A 195 9.10 -4.07 -16.10
C LEU A 195 10.22 -4.89 -16.78
N ALA A 196 10.93 -4.31 -17.74
CA ALA A 196 12.02 -5.00 -18.43
C ALA A 196 13.16 -5.40 -17.49
N SER A 197 13.50 -4.54 -16.51
CA SER A 197 14.48 -4.82 -15.48
C SER A 197 14.05 -5.97 -14.57
N TYR A 198 12.81 -5.95 -14.05
CA TYR A 198 12.32 -7.07 -13.23
C TYR A 198 12.18 -8.37 -14.03
N GLU A 199 11.86 -8.32 -15.32
CA GLU A 199 11.85 -9.51 -16.17
C GLU A 199 13.25 -10.10 -16.35
N LYS A 200 14.29 -9.27 -16.54
CA LYS A 200 15.68 -9.77 -16.55
C LYS A 200 16.15 -10.30 -15.21
N PHE A 201 15.77 -9.65 -14.11
CA PHE A 201 16.02 -10.20 -12.78
C PHE A 201 15.42 -11.60 -12.63
N LEU A 202 14.15 -11.80 -13.03
CA LEU A 202 13.45 -13.08 -12.91
C LEU A 202 13.92 -14.16 -13.90
N GLU A 203 14.58 -13.78 -15.00
CA GLU A 203 15.27 -14.75 -15.85
C GLU A 203 16.49 -15.38 -15.15
N LEU A 204 17.20 -14.59 -14.33
CA LEU A 204 18.35 -15.04 -13.54
C LEU A 204 17.90 -15.71 -12.23
N GLU A 205 16.91 -15.14 -11.56
CA GLU A 205 16.40 -15.55 -10.24
C GLU A 205 14.90 -15.93 -10.27
N PRO A 206 14.52 -17.02 -10.97
CA PRO A 206 13.12 -17.35 -11.22
C PRO A 206 12.34 -17.76 -9.96
N TYR A 207 13.03 -18.13 -8.88
CA TYR A 207 12.43 -18.52 -7.60
C TYR A 207 12.46 -17.39 -6.56
N ASN A 208 12.62 -16.13 -6.99
CA ASN A 208 12.55 -14.99 -6.08
C ASN A 208 11.09 -14.47 -5.97
N PRO A 209 10.44 -14.60 -4.79
CA PRO A 209 9.06 -14.16 -4.64
C PRO A 209 8.90 -12.64 -4.68
N ASN A 210 9.90 -11.85 -4.23
CA ASN A 210 9.83 -10.37 -4.28
C ASN A 210 9.90 -9.87 -5.73
N GLY A 211 10.72 -10.49 -6.59
CA GLY A 211 10.79 -10.16 -8.02
C GLY A 211 9.44 -10.33 -8.72
N TRP A 212 8.77 -11.47 -8.49
CA TRP A 212 7.43 -11.72 -9.03
C TRP A 212 6.38 -10.74 -8.49
N TYR A 213 6.45 -10.42 -7.20
CA TYR A 213 5.57 -9.42 -6.58
C TYR A 213 5.76 -8.03 -7.21
N ASN A 214 6.99 -7.53 -7.30
CA ASN A 214 7.26 -6.21 -7.89
C ASN A 214 6.89 -6.15 -9.37
N ARG A 215 7.14 -7.22 -10.13
CA ARG A 215 6.63 -7.34 -11.51
C ARG A 215 5.11 -7.19 -11.55
N GLY A 216 4.39 -7.81 -10.62
CA GLY A 216 2.94 -7.67 -10.47
C GLY A 216 2.50 -6.23 -10.18
N VAL A 217 3.20 -5.53 -9.28
CA VAL A 217 2.95 -4.12 -8.95
C VAL A 217 3.09 -3.23 -10.19
N ILE A 218 4.18 -3.38 -10.96
CA ILE A 218 4.41 -2.61 -12.18
C ILE A 218 3.33 -2.89 -13.24
N LEU A 219 2.97 -4.15 -13.43
CA LEU A 219 1.90 -4.52 -14.37
C LEU A 219 0.55 -3.94 -13.97
N SER A 220 0.26 -3.85 -12.68
CA SER A 220 -0.93 -3.17 -12.15
C SER A 220 -0.92 -1.68 -12.51
N LYS A 221 0.20 -0.97 -12.26
CA LYS A 221 0.38 0.45 -12.60
C LYS A 221 0.27 0.71 -14.12
N MET A 222 0.63 -0.27 -14.94
CA MET A 222 0.46 -0.25 -16.40
C MET A 222 -0.95 -0.63 -16.89
N ASN A 223 -1.90 -0.87 -15.99
CA ASN A 223 -3.25 -1.34 -16.30
C ASN A 223 -3.26 -2.68 -17.09
N LYS A 224 -2.43 -3.64 -16.66
CA LYS A 224 -2.36 -5.02 -17.20
C LYS A 224 -2.77 -6.05 -16.13
N PRO A 225 -4.04 -6.07 -15.71
CA PRO A 225 -4.48 -6.76 -14.50
C PRO A 225 -4.27 -8.28 -14.54
N GLU A 226 -4.57 -8.97 -15.65
CA GLU A 226 -4.37 -10.43 -15.76
C GLU A 226 -2.89 -10.84 -15.67
N GLN A 227 -1.97 -10.02 -16.20
CA GLN A 227 -0.53 -10.31 -16.09
C GLN A 227 -0.03 -10.06 -14.67
N ALA A 228 -0.59 -9.06 -13.98
CA ALA A 228 -0.29 -8.78 -12.59
C ALA A 228 -0.75 -9.95 -11.68
N ILE A 229 -1.98 -10.44 -11.89
CA ILE A 229 -2.52 -11.62 -11.19
C ILE A 229 -1.58 -12.83 -11.34
N ASN A 230 -1.18 -13.16 -12.57
CA ASN A 230 -0.23 -14.26 -12.83
C ASN A 230 1.11 -14.08 -12.09
N SER A 231 1.59 -12.84 -11.96
CA SER A 231 2.83 -12.55 -11.25
C SER A 231 2.67 -12.75 -9.75
N TYR A 232 1.54 -12.29 -9.18
CA TYR A 232 1.24 -12.55 -7.78
C TYR A 232 1.02 -14.04 -7.48
N ASP A 233 0.40 -14.79 -8.40
CA ASP A 233 0.26 -16.25 -8.29
C ASP A 233 1.63 -16.94 -8.18
N LEU A 234 2.59 -16.54 -9.01
CA LEU A 234 3.95 -17.06 -8.92
C LEU A 234 4.61 -16.68 -7.59
N ALA A 235 4.47 -15.42 -7.15
CA ALA A 235 5.02 -14.96 -5.87
C ALA A 235 4.50 -15.78 -4.67
N VAL A 236 3.18 -16.02 -4.59
CA VAL A 236 2.57 -16.80 -3.50
C VAL A 236 2.81 -18.30 -3.63
N SER A 237 3.03 -18.83 -4.83
CA SER A 237 3.40 -20.23 -5.03
C SER A 237 4.81 -20.54 -4.51
N ILE A 238 5.72 -19.57 -4.59
CA ILE A 238 7.09 -19.66 -4.07
C ILE A 238 7.09 -19.41 -2.56
N ARG A 239 6.32 -18.42 -2.10
CA ARG A 239 6.22 -18.04 -0.68
C ARG A 239 4.76 -17.86 -0.28
N GLU A 240 4.17 -18.91 0.28
CA GLU A 240 2.74 -18.95 0.62
C GLU A 240 2.33 -17.88 1.64
N ASN A 241 3.21 -17.55 2.58
CA ASN A 241 2.98 -16.54 3.63
C ASN A 241 3.25 -15.08 3.17
N PHE A 242 3.16 -14.79 1.87
CA PHE A 242 3.38 -13.45 1.35
C PHE A 242 2.08 -12.61 1.36
N THR A 243 1.74 -12.05 2.52
CA THR A 243 0.50 -11.29 2.76
C THR A 243 0.22 -10.22 1.72
N SER A 244 1.20 -9.36 1.40
CA SER A 244 1.01 -8.26 0.43
C SER A 244 0.69 -8.74 -0.99
N ALA A 245 1.22 -9.91 -1.40
CA ALA A 245 0.90 -10.48 -2.71
C ALA A 245 -0.55 -10.99 -2.77
N TRP A 246 -1.03 -11.65 -1.72
CA TRP A 246 -2.45 -12.04 -1.60
C TRP A 246 -3.37 -10.83 -1.60
N PHE A 247 -3.03 -9.79 -0.82
CA PHE A 247 -3.81 -8.56 -0.74
C PHE A 247 -3.91 -7.84 -2.09
N ASN A 248 -2.77 -7.59 -2.76
CA ASN A 248 -2.77 -6.90 -4.05
C ASN A 248 -3.45 -7.72 -5.16
N LYS A 249 -3.29 -9.05 -5.15
CA LYS A 249 -4.04 -9.93 -6.05
C LYS A 249 -5.56 -9.81 -5.81
N GLY A 250 -5.98 -9.78 -4.55
CA GLY A 250 -7.38 -9.58 -4.16
C GLY A 250 -7.96 -8.26 -4.66
N ASN A 251 -7.21 -7.16 -4.54
CA ASN A 251 -7.63 -5.84 -5.05
C ASN A 251 -7.87 -5.87 -6.56
N ILE A 252 -6.93 -6.38 -7.34
CA ILE A 252 -7.07 -6.45 -8.81
C ILE A 252 -8.25 -7.37 -9.20
N LEU A 253 -8.44 -8.49 -8.52
CA LEU A 253 -9.58 -9.37 -8.77
C LEU A 253 -10.92 -8.68 -8.45
N ALA A 254 -10.97 -7.88 -7.39
CA ALA A 254 -12.15 -7.10 -7.03
C ALA A 254 -12.47 -6.03 -8.09
N GLU A 255 -11.45 -5.33 -8.59
CA GLU A 255 -11.58 -4.36 -9.71
C GLU A 255 -12.09 -5.01 -11.00
N LEU A 256 -11.74 -6.28 -11.24
CA LEU A 256 -12.25 -7.08 -12.35
C LEU A 256 -13.62 -7.73 -12.07
N GLU A 257 -14.28 -7.39 -10.97
CA GLU A 257 -15.56 -7.96 -10.52
C GLU A 257 -15.52 -9.48 -10.28
N ARG A 258 -14.32 -10.06 -10.11
CA ARG A 258 -14.08 -11.49 -9.79
C ARG A 258 -14.19 -11.71 -8.27
N TYR A 259 -15.32 -11.33 -7.70
CA TYR A 259 -15.51 -11.19 -6.24
C TYR A 259 -15.22 -12.45 -5.43
N HIS A 260 -15.58 -13.63 -5.94
CA HIS A 260 -15.31 -14.89 -5.23
C HIS A 260 -13.80 -15.19 -5.11
N GLU A 261 -13.04 -14.97 -6.19
CA GLU A 261 -11.59 -15.17 -6.18
C GLU A 261 -10.88 -14.10 -5.34
N ALA A 262 -11.37 -12.85 -5.40
CA ALA A 262 -10.89 -11.77 -4.56
C ALA A 262 -11.09 -12.11 -3.06
N LEU A 263 -12.25 -12.65 -2.71
CA LEU A 263 -12.57 -13.04 -1.33
C LEU A 263 -11.66 -14.17 -0.83
N GLU A 264 -11.31 -15.14 -1.67
CA GLU A 264 -10.33 -16.18 -1.33
C GLU A 264 -8.95 -15.58 -1.05
N CYS A 265 -8.50 -14.65 -1.89
CA CYS A 265 -7.22 -13.96 -1.72
C CYS A 265 -7.18 -13.13 -0.43
N PHE A 266 -8.21 -12.32 -0.15
CA PHE A 266 -8.25 -11.55 1.09
C PHE A 266 -8.41 -12.42 2.33
N ARG A 267 -9.11 -13.57 2.26
CA ARG A 267 -9.15 -14.53 3.37
C ARG A 267 -7.76 -15.09 3.66
N LYS A 268 -6.95 -15.37 2.64
CA LYS A 268 -5.55 -15.77 2.81
C LYS A 268 -4.71 -14.66 3.44
N SER A 269 -4.89 -13.42 3.00
CA SER A 269 -4.27 -12.25 3.65
C SER A 269 -4.66 -12.16 5.14
N TYR A 270 -5.96 -12.30 5.46
CA TYR A 270 -6.50 -12.25 6.82
C TYR A 270 -6.04 -13.42 7.72
N GLU A 271 -5.87 -14.62 7.16
CA GLU A 271 -5.31 -15.78 7.88
C GLU A 271 -3.86 -15.54 8.30
N LEU A 272 -3.09 -14.80 7.50
CA LEU A 272 -1.69 -14.47 7.76
C LEU A 272 -1.53 -13.26 8.67
N ASP A 273 -2.37 -12.23 8.48
CA ASP A 273 -2.44 -11.04 9.33
C ASP A 273 -3.89 -10.63 9.57
N SER A 274 -4.41 -11.00 10.73
CA SER A 274 -5.79 -10.68 11.12
C SER A 274 -5.97 -9.26 11.66
N ASN A 275 -4.87 -8.51 11.86
CA ASN A 275 -4.90 -7.18 12.46
C ASN A 275 -4.98 -6.06 11.42
N ASP A 276 -4.80 -6.36 10.13
CA ASP A 276 -4.98 -5.38 9.07
C ASP A 276 -6.46 -5.00 8.90
N GLU A 277 -6.80 -3.74 9.22
CA GLU A 277 -8.13 -3.20 9.08
C GLU A 277 -8.58 -3.12 7.61
N THR A 278 -7.64 -2.90 6.69
CA THR A 278 -7.95 -2.69 5.28
C THR A 278 -8.35 -4.01 4.62
N THR A 279 -7.64 -5.12 4.91
CA THR A 279 -8.06 -6.47 4.52
C THR A 279 -9.46 -6.78 5.06
N CYS A 280 -9.73 -6.49 6.34
CA CYS A 280 -11.06 -6.73 6.92
C CYS A 280 -12.16 -5.92 6.21
N PHE A 281 -11.90 -4.65 5.93
CA PHE A 281 -12.84 -3.77 5.23
C PHE A 281 -13.09 -4.22 3.79
N ASN A 282 -12.06 -4.59 3.04
CA ASN A 282 -12.20 -5.10 1.68
C ASN A 282 -13.00 -6.41 1.65
N ILE A 283 -12.79 -7.31 2.63
CA ILE A 283 -13.64 -8.50 2.79
C ILE A 283 -15.10 -8.10 3.04
N GLY A 284 -15.33 -7.09 3.88
CA GLY A 284 -16.65 -6.52 4.15
C GLY A 284 -17.35 -6.03 2.88
N ASN A 285 -16.66 -5.21 2.09
CA ASN A 285 -17.13 -4.69 0.80
C ASN A 285 -17.52 -5.83 -0.15
N LEU A 286 -16.67 -6.86 -0.28
CA LEU A 286 -16.98 -7.99 -1.15
C LEU A 286 -18.22 -8.78 -0.71
N TYR A 287 -18.46 -8.95 0.60
CA TYR A 287 -19.70 -9.58 1.05
C TYR A 287 -20.93 -8.72 0.79
N GLU A 288 -20.80 -7.39 0.88
CA GLU A 288 -21.87 -6.46 0.54
C GLU A 288 -22.25 -6.57 -0.95
N GLU A 289 -21.26 -6.55 -1.85
CA GLU A 289 -21.46 -6.78 -3.29
C GLU A 289 -22.10 -8.15 -3.60
N LEU A 290 -21.77 -9.18 -2.82
CA LEU A 290 -22.38 -10.50 -2.92
C LEU A 290 -23.77 -10.60 -2.24
N GLY A 291 -24.24 -9.53 -1.60
CA GLY A 291 -25.53 -9.47 -0.88
C GLY A 291 -25.54 -10.19 0.48
N ASP A 292 -24.39 -10.63 0.99
CA ASP A 292 -24.25 -11.25 2.31
C ASP A 292 -24.00 -10.19 3.39
N LEU A 293 -25.05 -9.41 3.70
CA LEU A 293 -25.02 -8.36 4.71
C LEU A 293 -24.58 -8.85 6.09
N LYS A 294 -24.79 -10.14 6.41
CA LYS A 294 -24.41 -10.71 7.70
C LYS A 294 -22.88 -10.76 7.84
N ASN A 295 -22.20 -11.27 6.81
CA ASN A 295 -20.74 -11.34 6.83
C ASN A 295 -20.11 -9.96 6.62
N ALA A 296 -20.72 -9.08 5.80
CA ALA A 296 -20.28 -7.69 5.66
C ALA A 296 -20.23 -6.96 7.02
N LEU A 297 -21.33 -6.97 7.77
CA LEU A 297 -21.41 -6.39 9.12
C LEU A 297 -20.36 -6.96 10.10
N ARG A 298 -20.07 -8.27 10.00
CA ARG A 298 -19.06 -8.92 10.82
C ARG A 298 -17.68 -8.36 10.53
N PHE A 299 -17.29 -8.32 9.26
CA PHE A 299 -15.95 -7.91 8.86
C PHE A 299 -15.72 -6.40 9.01
N TYR A 300 -16.71 -5.55 8.76
CA TYR A 300 -16.62 -4.13 9.13
C TYR A 300 -16.43 -3.94 10.64
N SER A 301 -17.05 -4.80 11.46
CA SER A 301 -16.85 -4.75 12.92
C SER A 301 -15.45 -5.20 13.35
N GLU A 302 -14.84 -6.17 12.67
CA GLU A 302 -13.43 -6.53 12.90
C GLU A 302 -12.49 -5.41 12.42
N ALA A 303 -12.75 -4.77 11.27
CA ALA A 303 -11.98 -3.62 10.81
C ALA A 303 -11.96 -2.49 11.85
N ILE A 304 -13.13 -2.15 12.40
CA ILE A 304 -13.29 -1.13 13.46
C ILE A 304 -12.61 -1.55 14.78
N LYS A 305 -12.57 -2.85 15.07
CA LYS A 305 -11.91 -3.36 16.28
C LYS A 305 -10.39 -3.27 16.16
N ASN A 306 -9.86 -3.47 14.96
CA ASN A 306 -8.43 -3.34 14.65
C ASN A 306 -8.01 -1.87 14.62
N ASN A 307 -8.82 -1.00 14.03
CA ASN A 307 -8.61 0.44 13.98
C ASN A 307 -9.93 1.20 14.27
N ASP A 308 -10.04 1.74 15.48
CA ASP A 308 -11.27 2.43 15.93
C ASP A 308 -11.44 3.85 15.37
N ALA A 309 -10.43 4.33 14.64
CA ALA A 309 -10.42 5.59 13.91
C ALA A 309 -10.72 5.43 12.41
N TYR A 310 -10.96 4.20 11.93
CA TYR A 310 -11.22 3.93 10.52
C TYR A 310 -12.67 4.26 10.13
N PHE A 311 -12.90 5.50 9.67
CA PHE A 311 -14.24 6.05 9.50
C PHE A 311 -15.01 5.39 8.35
N GLU A 312 -14.31 4.95 7.30
CA GLU A 312 -14.88 4.26 6.14
C GLU A 312 -15.59 2.98 6.56
N ALA A 313 -15.02 2.22 7.51
CA ALA A 313 -15.65 1.03 8.05
C ALA A 313 -16.92 1.35 8.87
N TYR A 314 -16.95 2.48 9.60
CA TYR A 314 -18.19 2.94 10.25
C TYR A 314 -19.23 3.36 9.21
N LEU A 315 -18.83 4.07 8.17
CA LEU A 315 -19.72 4.53 7.10
C LEU A 315 -20.36 3.32 6.38
N ALA A 316 -19.55 2.37 5.92
CA ALA A 316 -20.02 1.15 5.24
C ALA A 316 -20.90 0.28 6.14
N ARG A 317 -20.50 0.08 7.42
CA ARG A 317 -21.35 -0.64 8.38
C ARG A 317 -22.67 0.08 8.65
N GLY A 318 -22.65 1.40 8.64
CA GLY A 318 -23.83 2.26 8.74
C GLY A 318 -24.83 2.01 7.61
N TYR A 319 -24.36 2.01 6.36
CA TYR A 319 -25.18 1.68 5.19
C TYR A 319 -25.76 0.26 5.24
N CYS A 320 -24.94 -0.72 5.64
CA CYS A 320 -25.41 -2.08 5.88
C CYS A 320 -26.52 -2.16 6.95
N TYR A 321 -26.38 -1.38 8.04
CA TYR A 321 -27.43 -1.32 9.07
C TYR A 321 -28.69 -0.63 8.58
N ASP A 322 -28.56 0.42 7.77
CA ASP A 322 -29.70 1.14 7.20
C ASP A 322 -30.50 0.23 6.25
N SER A 323 -29.81 -0.45 5.33
CA SER A 323 -30.41 -1.45 4.43
C SER A 323 -31.05 -2.62 5.18
N ALA A 324 -30.53 -2.98 6.36
CA ALA A 324 -31.13 -3.98 7.25
C ALA A 324 -32.27 -3.44 8.13
N GLY A 325 -32.66 -2.17 7.99
CA GLY A 325 -33.71 -1.49 8.79
C GLY A 325 -33.32 -1.22 10.24
N LYS A 326 -32.03 -1.31 10.59
CA LYS A 326 -31.49 -1.10 11.94
C LYS A 326 -31.04 0.35 12.14
N TYR A 327 -31.95 1.29 11.90
CA TYR A 327 -31.65 2.73 11.84
C TYR A 327 -30.93 3.32 13.05
N GLN A 328 -31.17 2.82 14.26
CA GLN A 328 -30.45 3.31 15.46
C GLN A 328 -28.96 2.94 15.45
N HIS A 329 -28.62 1.77 14.90
CA HIS A 329 -27.22 1.34 14.75
C HIS A 329 -26.55 2.13 13.62
N ALA A 330 -27.26 2.30 12.49
CA ALA A 330 -26.79 3.13 11.38
C ALA A 330 -26.49 4.56 11.81
N LEU A 331 -27.40 5.21 12.54
CA LEU A 331 -27.22 6.59 13.01
C LEU A 331 -26.05 6.71 14.00
N ARG A 332 -25.82 5.68 14.84
CA ARG A 332 -24.66 5.65 15.73
C ARG A 332 -23.36 5.60 14.93
N ASP A 333 -23.30 4.76 13.92
CA ASP A 333 -22.11 4.59 13.08
C ASP A 333 -21.86 5.84 12.22
N PHE A 334 -22.89 6.43 11.59
CA PHE A 334 -22.75 7.69 10.86
C PHE A 334 -22.31 8.85 11.77
N ASN A 335 -22.85 8.95 12.99
CA ASN A 335 -22.37 9.96 13.95
C ASN A 335 -20.90 9.76 14.32
N LYS A 336 -20.45 8.51 14.46
CA LYS A 336 -19.04 8.20 14.73
C LYS A 336 -18.17 8.54 13.51
N ALA A 337 -18.62 8.22 12.30
CA ALA A 337 -17.93 8.55 11.06
C ALA A 337 -17.71 10.06 10.90
N VAL A 338 -18.75 10.89 11.05
CA VAL A 338 -18.59 12.37 10.96
C VAL A 338 -17.78 12.97 12.10
N THR A 339 -17.69 12.28 13.25
CA THR A 339 -16.81 12.71 14.35
C THR A 339 -15.34 12.48 14.01
N LEU A 340 -15.04 11.37 13.33
CA LEU A 340 -13.69 10.98 12.90
C LEU A 340 -13.23 11.77 11.66
N ALA A 341 -14.10 11.90 10.66
CA ALA A 341 -13.84 12.60 9.40
C ALA A 341 -14.82 13.78 9.22
N GLN A 342 -14.46 14.93 9.79
CA GLN A 342 -15.31 16.13 9.73
C GLN A 342 -15.37 16.77 8.33
N ASP A 343 -14.41 16.45 7.49
CA ASP A 343 -14.22 16.91 6.11
C ASP A 343 -14.77 15.94 5.06
N SER A 344 -15.41 14.84 5.47
CA SER A 344 -16.09 13.93 4.54
C SER A 344 -17.52 14.39 4.26
N ALA A 345 -17.74 14.97 3.08
CA ALA A 345 -19.10 15.35 2.62
C ALA A 345 -20.02 14.13 2.53
N GLU A 346 -19.49 12.97 2.14
CA GLU A 346 -20.22 11.71 2.03
C GLU A 346 -20.74 11.24 3.39
N ALA A 347 -19.91 11.26 4.43
CA ALA A 347 -20.33 10.86 5.77
C ALA A 347 -21.44 11.77 6.32
N TRP A 348 -21.35 13.08 6.08
CA TRP A 348 -22.38 14.04 6.45
C TRP A 348 -23.68 13.84 5.67
N TYR A 349 -23.58 13.52 4.38
CA TYR A 349 -24.73 13.20 3.55
C TYR A 349 -25.44 11.92 4.01
N ALA A 350 -24.70 10.83 4.22
CA ALA A 350 -25.25 9.55 4.71
C ALA A 350 -26.01 9.73 6.04
N LYS A 351 -25.43 10.52 6.95
CA LYS A 351 -26.07 10.90 8.21
C LYS A 351 -27.38 11.68 7.96
N ALA A 352 -27.33 12.70 7.11
CA ALA A 352 -28.47 13.56 6.82
C ALA A 352 -29.63 12.79 6.19
N ASP A 353 -29.33 11.89 5.25
CA ASP A 353 -30.31 11.06 4.57
C ASP A 353 -31.02 10.09 5.52
N LEU A 354 -30.27 9.49 6.46
CA LEU A 354 -30.86 8.68 7.51
C LEU A 354 -31.70 9.52 8.50
N GLU A 355 -31.24 10.73 8.85
CA GLU A 355 -32.00 11.65 9.70
C GLU A 355 -33.32 12.07 9.04
N TYR A 356 -33.30 12.33 7.73
CA TYR A 356 -34.48 12.60 6.92
C TYR A 356 -35.45 11.41 6.94
N SER A 357 -34.95 10.21 6.66
CA SER A 357 -35.75 8.96 6.70
C SER A 357 -36.37 8.68 8.08
N LEU A 358 -35.71 9.13 9.15
CA LEU A 358 -36.22 9.04 10.53
C LEU A 358 -37.20 10.17 10.92
N GLY A 359 -37.50 11.11 10.01
CA GLY A 359 -38.35 12.27 10.24
C GLY A 359 -37.70 13.36 11.09
N LYS A 360 -36.39 13.30 11.31
CA LYS A 360 -35.60 14.31 12.05
C LYS A 360 -35.16 15.42 11.11
N LEU A 361 -36.15 16.09 10.51
CA LEU A 361 -35.91 17.01 9.39
C LEU A 361 -34.99 18.18 9.74
N LYS A 362 -35.04 18.70 10.97
CA LYS A 362 -34.18 19.82 11.39
C LYS A 362 -32.71 19.41 11.51
N GLU A 363 -32.47 18.22 12.06
CA GLU A 363 -31.15 17.62 12.16
C GLU A 363 -30.60 17.29 10.77
N ALA A 364 -31.44 16.72 9.90
CA ALA A 364 -31.10 16.43 8.50
C ALA A 364 -30.65 17.69 7.75
N VAL A 365 -31.41 18.79 7.85
CA VAL A 365 -31.01 20.10 7.27
C VAL A 365 -29.65 20.54 7.77
N ALA A 366 -29.39 20.45 9.08
CA ALA A 366 -28.10 20.84 9.63
C ALA A 366 -26.96 19.98 9.04
N SER A 367 -27.15 18.67 8.97
CA SER A 367 -26.19 17.72 8.39
C SER A 367 -25.97 17.96 6.89
N TYR A 368 -27.01 18.21 6.10
CA TYR A 368 -26.90 18.56 4.68
C TYR A 368 -26.14 19.88 4.46
N ILE A 369 -26.42 20.91 5.26
CA ILE A 369 -25.67 22.18 5.20
C ILE A 369 -24.19 21.94 5.49
N HIS A 370 -23.86 21.06 6.44
CA HIS A 370 -22.48 20.68 6.71
C HIS A 370 -21.83 19.97 5.53
N ALA A 371 -22.51 19.01 4.89
CA ALA A 371 -22.03 18.35 3.68
C ALA A 371 -21.76 19.37 2.54
N LEU A 372 -22.67 20.33 2.35
CA LEU A 372 -22.55 21.38 1.32
C LEU A 372 -21.47 22.42 1.61
N LYS A 373 -21.09 22.64 2.87
CA LYS A 373 -19.91 23.47 3.19
C LYS A 373 -18.62 22.85 2.68
N ILE A 374 -18.57 21.52 2.65
CA ILE A 374 -17.41 20.73 2.17
C ILE A 374 -17.47 20.58 0.65
N SER A 375 -18.64 20.21 0.11
CA SER A 375 -18.86 20.06 -1.33
C SER A 375 -20.00 20.97 -1.83
N PRO A 376 -19.74 22.27 -2.09
CA PRO A 376 -20.77 23.22 -2.47
C PRO A 376 -21.37 22.97 -3.86
N ALA A 377 -20.69 22.20 -4.70
CA ALA A 377 -21.06 21.92 -6.08
C ALA A 377 -21.85 20.60 -6.24
N ASN A 378 -22.28 19.97 -5.14
CA ASN A 378 -23.06 18.74 -5.19
C ASN A 378 -24.56 19.04 -5.40
N TYR A 379 -25.05 18.77 -6.62
CA TYR A 379 -26.45 18.99 -6.99
C TYR A 379 -27.42 18.14 -6.16
N ASP A 380 -27.12 16.86 -5.95
CA ASP A 380 -28.04 15.92 -5.29
C ASP A 380 -28.30 16.37 -3.84
N ILE A 381 -27.26 16.82 -3.14
CA ILE A 381 -27.41 17.33 -1.77
C ILE A 381 -28.23 18.63 -1.74
N TRP A 382 -28.03 19.56 -2.68
CA TRP A 382 -28.84 20.78 -2.76
C TRP A 382 -30.31 20.47 -3.04
N PHE A 383 -30.57 19.50 -3.92
CA PHE A 383 -31.92 19.10 -4.30
C PHE A 383 -32.66 18.47 -3.11
N THR A 384 -32.05 17.48 -2.44
CA THR A 384 -32.64 16.84 -1.26
C THR A 384 -32.79 17.83 -0.09
N LEU A 385 -31.87 18.77 0.07
CA LEU A 385 -32.00 19.85 1.06
C LEU A 385 -33.21 20.76 0.75
N ALA A 386 -33.45 21.09 -0.52
CA ALA A 386 -34.59 21.90 -0.94
C ALA A 386 -35.92 21.18 -0.64
N GLU A 387 -36.02 19.88 -0.95
CA GLU A 387 -37.18 19.05 -0.60
C GLU A 387 -37.38 18.98 0.92
N THR A 388 -36.30 18.81 1.69
CA THR A 388 -36.37 18.80 3.16
C THR A 388 -36.88 20.13 3.71
N TYR A 389 -36.49 21.27 3.12
CA TYR A 389 -37.03 22.58 3.50
C TYR A 389 -38.51 22.75 3.17
N ILE A 390 -38.99 22.19 2.05
CA ILE A 390 -40.41 22.16 1.71
C ILE A 390 -41.20 21.43 2.80
N GLU A 391 -40.73 20.25 3.23
CA GLU A 391 -41.40 19.47 4.27
C GLU A 391 -41.42 20.17 5.63
N LEU A 392 -40.38 20.93 5.96
CA LEU A 392 -40.33 21.78 7.15
C LEU A 392 -41.21 23.04 7.03
N GLY A 393 -41.66 23.40 5.83
CA GLY A 393 -42.37 24.64 5.54
C GLY A 393 -41.46 25.88 5.46
N GLU A 394 -40.14 25.69 5.31
CA GLU A 394 -39.16 26.76 5.14
C GLU A 394 -39.02 27.16 3.65
N TRP A 395 -40.12 27.66 3.08
CA TRP A 395 -40.28 27.92 1.64
C TRP A 395 -39.20 28.82 1.03
N LEU A 396 -38.75 29.84 1.76
CA LEU A 396 -37.73 30.77 1.26
C LEU A 396 -36.36 30.08 1.12
N SER A 397 -35.99 29.27 2.10
CA SER A 397 -34.75 28.48 2.06
C SER A 397 -34.80 27.39 0.98
N ALA A 398 -35.98 26.80 0.75
CA ALA A 398 -36.20 25.89 -0.38
C ALA A 398 -35.96 26.58 -1.73
N LEU A 399 -36.46 27.80 -1.94
CA LEU A 399 -36.20 28.57 -3.16
C LEU A 399 -34.71 28.84 -3.37
N GLU A 400 -34.00 29.25 -2.31
CA GLU A 400 -32.55 29.49 -2.37
C GLU A 400 -31.77 28.22 -2.73
N ALA A 401 -32.15 27.07 -2.17
CA ALA A 401 -31.55 25.78 -2.48
C ALA A 401 -31.84 25.34 -3.94
N PHE A 402 -33.05 25.54 -4.45
CA PHE A 402 -33.35 25.30 -5.87
C PHE A 402 -32.63 26.27 -6.80
N ASP A 403 -32.42 27.52 -6.42
CA ASP A 403 -31.60 28.45 -7.18
C ASP A 403 -30.16 27.93 -7.31
N LYS A 404 -29.60 27.33 -6.25
CA LYS A 404 -28.29 26.65 -6.33
C LYS A 404 -28.33 25.46 -7.28
N CYS A 405 -29.37 24.64 -7.24
CA CYS A 405 -29.54 23.51 -8.18
C CYS A 405 -29.53 23.99 -9.64
N ILE A 406 -30.30 25.04 -9.95
CA ILE A 406 -30.42 25.61 -11.30
C ILE A 406 -29.09 26.25 -11.75
N VAL A 407 -28.33 26.87 -10.85
CA VAL A 407 -26.99 27.39 -11.18
C VAL A 407 -26.02 26.26 -11.52
N LEU A 408 -26.09 25.12 -10.82
CA LEU A 408 -25.24 23.96 -11.09
C LEU A 408 -25.66 23.23 -12.37
N LYS A 409 -26.97 23.19 -12.65
CA LYS A 409 -27.56 22.52 -13.83
C LYS A 409 -28.64 23.42 -14.45
N GLU A 410 -28.22 24.27 -15.38
CA GLU A 410 -29.03 25.37 -15.97
C GLU A 410 -30.34 24.90 -16.64
N ASN A 411 -30.33 23.67 -17.16
CA ASN A 411 -31.43 23.05 -17.90
C ASN A 411 -32.11 21.93 -17.09
N ASP A 412 -32.10 22.02 -15.77
CA ASP A 412 -32.77 21.04 -14.92
C ASP A 412 -34.27 21.30 -14.78
N ALA A 413 -35.06 20.64 -15.63
CA ALA A 413 -36.51 20.81 -15.66
C ALA A 413 -37.16 20.49 -14.30
N LYS A 414 -36.65 19.48 -13.58
CA LYS A 414 -37.17 19.04 -12.27
C LYS A 414 -36.99 20.09 -11.18
N ALA A 415 -35.78 20.63 -10.97
CA ALA A 415 -35.58 21.69 -9.97
C ALA A 415 -36.35 22.97 -10.30
N ILE A 416 -36.48 23.32 -11.59
CA ILE A 416 -37.28 24.47 -12.02
C ILE A 416 -38.77 24.24 -11.72
N TYR A 417 -39.27 23.03 -11.93
CA TYR A 417 -40.64 22.64 -11.63
C TYR A 417 -40.94 22.70 -10.12
N GLU A 418 -40.10 22.10 -9.28
CA GLU A 418 -40.27 22.15 -7.83
C GLU A 418 -40.16 23.59 -7.29
N LYS A 419 -39.25 24.40 -7.84
CA LYS A 419 -39.20 25.84 -7.56
C LYS A 419 -40.50 26.56 -7.94
N ALA A 420 -41.16 26.17 -9.04
CA ALA A 420 -42.44 26.73 -9.44
C ALA A 420 -43.54 26.41 -8.41
N LYS A 421 -43.60 25.16 -7.92
CA LYS A 421 -44.53 24.73 -6.86
C LYS A 421 -44.35 25.56 -5.59
N VAL A 422 -43.12 25.79 -5.16
CA VAL A 422 -42.85 26.65 -3.99
C VAL A 422 -43.28 28.11 -4.22
N ASN A 423 -43.04 28.66 -5.42
CA ASN A 423 -43.50 30.02 -5.75
C ASN A 423 -45.03 30.15 -5.76
N PHE A 424 -45.77 29.12 -6.18
CA PHE A 424 -47.24 29.10 -6.06
C PHE A 424 -47.69 29.15 -4.61
N ILE A 425 -47.08 28.36 -3.73
CA ILE A 425 -47.39 28.36 -2.29
C ILE A 425 -47.15 29.75 -1.68
N LEU A 426 -46.09 30.45 -2.11
CA LEU A 426 -45.76 31.81 -1.70
C LEU A 426 -46.57 32.91 -2.40
N SER A 427 -47.54 32.56 -3.24
CA SER A 427 -48.34 33.51 -4.05
C SER A 427 -47.51 34.41 -4.99
N ARG A 428 -46.31 33.95 -5.38
CA ARG A 428 -45.45 34.58 -6.39
C ARG A 428 -45.81 34.10 -7.79
N THR A 429 -47.02 34.44 -8.21
CA THR A 429 -47.66 33.85 -9.40
C THR A 429 -46.88 34.10 -10.70
N GLU A 430 -46.29 35.28 -10.88
CA GLU A 430 -45.51 35.59 -12.08
C GLU A 430 -44.24 34.74 -12.20
N ASP A 431 -43.48 34.63 -11.10
CA ASP A 431 -42.26 33.80 -11.03
C ASP A 431 -42.58 32.31 -11.20
N ALA A 432 -43.70 31.86 -10.60
CA ALA A 432 -44.16 30.48 -10.72
C ALA A 432 -44.47 30.12 -12.19
N ILE A 433 -45.18 31.00 -12.91
CA ILE A 433 -45.52 30.78 -14.33
C ILE A 433 -44.27 30.83 -15.20
N HIS A 434 -43.34 31.74 -14.91
CA HIS A 434 -42.08 31.79 -15.63
C HIS A 434 -41.28 30.48 -15.48
N CYS A 435 -41.19 29.96 -14.25
CA CYS A 435 -40.56 28.67 -13.98
C CYS A 435 -41.29 27.51 -14.68
N LEU A 436 -42.63 27.44 -14.62
CA LEU A 436 -43.40 26.39 -15.30
C LEU A 436 -43.17 26.38 -16.82
N LYS A 437 -43.20 27.54 -17.48
CA LYS A 437 -42.94 27.63 -18.92
C LYS A 437 -41.58 27.07 -19.26
N LYS A 438 -40.55 27.49 -18.52
CA LYS A 438 -39.19 27.00 -18.71
C LYS A 438 -39.10 25.49 -18.44
N ALA A 439 -39.78 24.98 -17.41
CA ALA A 439 -39.81 23.55 -17.11
C ALA A 439 -40.47 22.73 -18.25
N PHE A 440 -41.62 23.17 -18.76
CA PHE A 440 -42.33 22.48 -19.86
C PHE A 440 -41.56 22.55 -21.19
N GLU A 441 -40.87 23.66 -21.46
CA GLU A 441 -39.99 23.78 -22.62
C GLU A 441 -38.81 22.80 -22.57
N LEU A 442 -38.27 22.56 -21.37
CA LEU A 442 -37.14 21.64 -21.16
C LEU A 442 -37.59 20.17 -21.11
N ASP A 443 -38.72 19.89 -20.48
CA ASP A 443 -39.33 18.56 -20.39
C ASP A 443 -40.87 18.64 -20.46
N PRO A 444 -41.46 18.34 -21.63
CA PRO A 444 -42.91 18.35 -21.82
C PRO A 444 -43.67 17.36 -20.93
N SER A 445 -43.04 16.31 -20.41
CA SER A 445 -43.72 15.32 -19.55
C SER A 445 -44.16 15.92 -18.20
N ILE A 446 -43.45 16.98 -17.74
CA ILE A 446 -43.79 17.71 -16.51
C ILE A 446 -45.15 18.42 -16.64
N GLU A 447 -45.58 18.75 -17.86
CA GLU A 447 -46.92 19.32 -18.08
C GLU A 447 -48.02 18.33 -17.68
N GLU A 448 -47.84 17.04 -18.00
CA GLU A 448 -48.76 15.99 -17.60
C GLU A 448 -48.74 15.79 -16.07
N GLU A 449 -47.55 15.78 -15.47
CA GLU A 449 -47.36 15.68 -14.02
C GLU A 449 -48.05 16.84 -13.28
N PHE A 450 -47.78 18.08 -13.68
CA PHE A 450 -48.41 19.26 -13.11
C PHE A 450 -49.93 19.23 -13.25
N THR A 451 -50.43 18.76 -14.38
CA THR A 451 -51.87 18.65 -14.63
C THR A 451 -52.53 17.61 -13.73
N ASN A 452 -51.80 16.56 -13.35
CA ASN A 452 -52.26 15.54 -12.40
C ASN A 452 -52.22 16.05 -10.96
N ASP A 453 -51.19 16.80 -10.58
CA ASP A 453 -51.03 17.38 -9.25
C ASP A 453 -52.08 18.48 -8.98
N TYR A 454 -52.44 19.26 -10.01
CA TYR A 454 -53.36 20.39 -9.90
C TYR A 454 -54.51 20.34 -10.94
N PRO A 455 -55.42 19.36 -10.84
CA PRO A 455 -56.45 19.12 -11.85
C PRO A 455 -57.45 20.29 -12.00
N GLU A 456 -57.66 21.07 -10.93
CA GLU A 456 -58.57 22.23 -10.95
C GLU A 456 -58.02 23.37 -11.82
N ILE A 457 -56.69 23.52 -11.86
CA ILE A 457 -55.99 24.58 -12.59
C ILE A 457 -56.13 24.39 -14.11
N LYS A 458 -56.25 23.15 -14.59
CA LYS A 458 -56.51 22.80 -16.00
C LYS A 458 -57.77 23.46 -16.58
N SER A 459 -58.78 23.67 -15.75
CA SER A 459 -60.06 24.28 -16.16
C SER A 459 -60.08 25.80 -16.06
N SER A 460 -59.06 26.39 -15.44
CA SER A 460 -58.96 27.84 -15.24
C SER A 460 -58.62 28.54 -16.55
N LYS A 461 -59.56 29.37 -17.05
CA LYS A 461 -59.31 30.28 -18.20
C LYS A 461 -58.11 31.18 -17.99
N LEU A 462 -57.80 31.53 -16.73
CA LEU A 462 -56.65 32.35 -16.39
C LEU A 462 -55.35 31.57 -16.64
N PHE A 463 -55.31 30.30 -16.27
CA PHE A 463 -54.12 29.47 -16.40
C PHE A 463 -53.77 29.13 -17.85
N LYS A 464 -54.77 28.75 -18.67
CA LYS A 464 -54.60 28.57 -20.12
C LYS A 464 -54.03 29.82 -20.79
N LYS A 465 -54.61 30.98 -20.46
CA LYS A 465 -54.14 32.29 -20.94
C LYS A 465 -52.71 32.63 -20.48
N LEU A 466 -52.32 32.21 -19.28
CA LEU A 466 -50.99 32.46 -18.72
C LEU A 466 -49.92 31.56 -19.33
N LEU A 467 -50.25 30.32 -19.70
CA LEU A 467 -49.37 29.40 -20.45
C LEU A 467 -49.26 29.76 -21.94
N GLY A 468 -50.17 30.57 -22.48
CA GLY A 468 -50.17 30.97 -23.90
C GLY A 468 -51.00 30.04 -24.80
N GLU A 469 -51.77 29.13 -24.20
CA GLU A 469 -52.74 28.30 -24.88
C GLU A 469 -54.05 29.09 -25.04
N ASN A 470 -54.44 29.36 -26.29
CA ASN A 470 -55.70 30.05 -26.61
C ASN A 470 -56.91 29.12 -26.61
#